data_AF-A0A5Z0R0F2-F1
#
_entry.id   AF-A0A5Z0R0F2-F1
#
_cell.length_a   1.000
_cell.length_b   1.000
_cell.length_c   1.000
_cell.angle_alpha   90.00
_cell.angle_beta   90.00
_cell.angle_gamma   90.00
#
_symmetry.space_group_name_H-M   'P 1'
#
loop_
_entity.id
_entity.type
_entity.pdbx_description
1 polymer ?
#
loop_
_entity_poly.entity_id
_entity_poly.type
_entity_poly.pdbx_seq_one_letter_code
_entity_poly.pdbx_strand_id
1 'polypeptide(L)'
;MKTICFTGFNKTRKSELMQIAKERGFVIKNDVTTGLSYLCCGENAGPKKISKAKTIGAVLITEDSFRELELEVDPASVIDDVQSTETLPIADDSSQKISVYDEHPLLDYLWSATDAGKRISVIYHGGSNPGVVRDIIPLSMNENFTLQAVDLNSNERAVKSFAIENIEVHGLERLIIPDVLNPRKNKHKHKIARNIKFNSISEVYLALKDTLEGMGWYVATYEKNGSCVRLDVCDFFKNGKPRKSPVVTLYYEPENKTRPYVCKCREIRLANTYSILDQAVSIFLTIAYEFSLIANDEVDS
;
A
#
# COMPACT_ATOMS: atom_id res chain seq x y z
N MET A 1 10.37 -21.87 -27.28
CA MET A 1 9.95 -21.73 -25.87
C MET A 1 9.49 -20.30 -25.64
N LYS A 2 8.23 -20.07 -25.25
CA LYS A 2 7.68 -18.71 -25.10
C LYS A 2 7.85 -18.21 -23.65
N THR A 3 8.07 -16.92 -23.47
CA THR A 3 8.31 -16.32 -22.14
C THR A 3 7.20 -15.33 -21.76
N ILE A 4 6.82 -15.30 -20.48
CA ILE A 4 5.69 -14.49 -20.00
C ILE A 4 6.02 -13.74 -18.71
N CYS A 5 5.51 -12.51 -18.59
CA CYS A 5 5.57 -11.72 -17.36
C CYS A 5 4.15 -11.34 -16.93
N PHE A 6 3.87 -11.42 -15.64
CA PHE A 6 2.58 -11.04 -15.06
C PHE A 6 2.72 -9.70 -14.32
N THR A 7 1.84 -8.76 -14.64
CA THR A 7 1.77 -7.45 -14.00
C THR A 7 0.33 -7.09 -13.68
N GLY A 8 0.10 -6.41 -12.55
CA GLY A 8 -1.24 -5.94 -12.20
C GLY A 8 -2.19 -6.92 -11.55
N PHE A 9 -1.69 -8.07 -11.10
CA PHE A 9 -2.46 -9.05 -10.35
C PHE A 9 -2.14 -8.96 -8.86
N ASN A 10 -3.15 -9.22 -8.02
CA ASN A 10 -2.93 -9.44 -6.58
C ASN A 10 -2.06 -10.69 -6.35
N LYS A 11 -1.52 -10.85 -5.13
CA LYS A 11 -0.53 -11.90 -4.81
C LYS A 11 -1.05 -13.32 -5.06
N THR A 12 -2.30 -13.60 -4.67
CA THR A 12 -2.94 -14.91 -4.84
C THR A 12 -3.14 -15.21 -6.32
N ARG A 13 -3.79 -14.29 -7.05
CA ARG A 13 -4.09 -14.46 -8.47
C ARG A 13 -2.84 -14.55 -9.33
N LYS A 14 -1.81 -13.75 -9.02
CA LYS A 14 -0.52 -13.82 -9.69
C LYS A 14 0.13 -15.20 -9.52
N SER A 15 0.06 -15.77 -8.33
CA SER A 15 0.62 -17.10 -8.05
C SER A 15 -0.09 -18.20 -8.84
N GLU A 16 -1.42 -18.15 -8.93
CA GLU A 16 -2.23 -19.08 -9.74
C GLU A 16 -1.85 -19.02 -11.23
N LEU A 17 -1.80 -17.81 -11.80
CA LEU A 17 -1.46 -17.61 -13.21
C LEU A 17 -0.03 -18.06 -13.52
N MET A 18 0.90 -17.85 -12.58
CA MET A 18 2.26 -18.37 -12.69
C MET A 18 2.30 -19.90 -12.65
N GLN A 19 1.45 -20.57 -11.87
CA GLN A 19 1.40 -22.03 -11.85
C GLN A 19 0.89 -22.57 -13.19
N ILE A 20 -0.21 -22.02 -13.70
CA ILE A 20 -0.79 -22.38 -15.01
C ILE A 20 0.24 -22.17 -16.13
N ALA A 21 0.99 -21.06 -16.10
CA ALA A 21 2.02 -20.78 -17.08
C ALA A 21 3.15 -21.83 -17.07
N LYS A 22 3.59 -22.28 -15.89
CA LYS A 22 4.63 -23.32 -15.77
C LYS A 22 4.15 -24.66 -16.34
N GLU A 23 2.93 -25.05 -15.99
CA GLU A 23 2.31 -26.31 -16.44
C GLU A 23 2.16 -26.34 -17.96
N ARG A 24 1.85 -25.19 -18.57
CA ARG A 24 1.77 -25.01 -20.02
C ARG A 24 3.14 -24.86 -20.70
N GLY A 25 4.26 -24.84 -19.96
CA GLY A 25 5.61 -24.78 -20.53
C GLY A 25 6.13 -23.37 -20.86
N PHE A 26 5.52 -22.31 -20.31
CA PHE A 26 6.06 -20.96 -20.40
C PHE A 26 7.24 -20.74 -19.44
N VAL A 27 8.20 -19.91 -19.87
CA VAL A 27 9.24 -19.39 -18.97
C VAL A 27 8.79 -18.08 -18.34
N ILE A 28 8.64 -18.07 -17.02
CA ILE A 28 8.15 -16.89 -16.30
C ILE A 28 9.30 -15.92 -16.03
N LYS A 29 9.04 -14.64 -16.30
CA LYS A 29 9.95 -13.51 -16.02
C LYS A 29 9.33 -12.56 -14.99
N ASN A 30 10.16 -12.10 -14.06
CA ASN A 30 9.73 -11.17 -12.99
C ASN A 30 9.62 -9.71 -13.48
N ASP A 31 10.31 -9.39 -14.57
CA ASP A 31 10.26 -8.07 -15.20
C ASP A 31 10.21 -8.17 -16.73
N VAL A 32 9.87 -7.06 -17.37
CA VAL A 32 9.86 -6.91 -18.81
C VAL A 32 11.32 -6.85 -19.31
N THR A 33 11.82 -7.96 -19.85
CA THR A 33 13.19 -8.12 -20.35
C THR A 33 13.22 -8.28 -21.88
N THR A 34 14.37 -8.07 -22.50
CA THR A 34 14.57 -8.33 -23.93
C THR A 34 14.22 -9.79 -24.28
N GLY A 35 13.47 -10.01 -25.36
CA GLY A 35 12.97 -11.33 -25.76
C GLY A 35 11.73 -11.84 -24.99
N LEU A 36 11.06 -10.98 -24.23
CA LEU A 36 9.76 -11.31 -23.63
C LEU A 36 8.72 -11.55 -24.72
N SER A 37 8.03 -12.70 -24.69
CA SER A 37 6.99 -13.00 -25.67
C SER A 37 5.66 -12.34 -25.31
N TYR A 38 5.23 -12.44 -24.05
CA TYR A 38 3.95 -11.91 -23.58
C TYR A 38 4.08 -11.14 -22.27
N LEU A 39 3.33 -10.03 -22.17
CA LEU A 39 3.01 -9.38 -20.90
C LEU A 39 1.53 -9.60 -20.61
N CYS A 40 1.23 -10.42 -19.61
CA CYS A 40 -0.12 -10.61 -19.12
C CYS A 40 -0.44 -9.51 -18.12
N CYS A 41 -1.46 -8.72 -18.47
CA CYS A 41 -1.89 -7.55 -17.74
C CYS A 41 -3.17 -7.87 -16.95
N GLY A 42 -3.08 -7.76 -15.64
CA GLY A 42 -4.22 -7.75 -14.73
C GLY A 42 -4.74 -6.34 -14.50
N GLU A 43 -5.79 -6.24 -13.69
CA GLU A 43 -6.53 -5.01 -13.38
C GLU A 43 -5.64 -3.86 -12.88
N ASN A 44 -4.53 -4.16 -12.19
CA ASN A 44 -3.60 -3.18 -11.63
C ASN A 44 -2.32 -3.00 -12.48
N ALA A 45 -2.36 -3.31 -13.79
CA ALA A 45 -1.16 -3.40 -14.61
C ALA A 45 -0.53 -2.02 -14.83
N GLY A 46 0.60 -1.77 -14.14
CA GLY A 46 1.26 -0.47 -14.19
C GLY A 46 1.75 -0.07 -15.59
N PRO A 47 1.52 1.19 -16.02
CA PRO A 47 1.80 1.66 -17.38
C PRO A 47 3.29 1.59 -17.75
N LYS A 48 4.19 1.68 -16.77
CA LYS A 48 5.65 1.51 -17.01
C LYS A 48 6.00 0.17 -17.63
N LYS A 49 5.36 -0.93 -17.17
CA LYS A 49 5.60 -2.27 -17.73
C LYS A 49 4.92 -2.43 -19.09
N ILE A 50 3.75 -1.84 -19.27
CA ILE A 50 3.01 -1.83 -20.54
C ILE A 50 3.82 -1.10 -21.62
N SER A 51 4.28 0.13 -21.35
CA SER A 51 5.09 0.90 -22.29
C SER A 51 6.41 0.20 -22.60
N LYS A 52 7.09 -0.35 -21.58
CA LYS A 52 8.33 -1.13 -21.77
C LYS A 52 8.09 -2.36 -22.63
N ALA A 53 6.97 -3.07 -22.45
CA ALA A 53 6.60 -4.25 -23.24
C ALA A 53 6.31 -3.90 -24.70
N LYS A 54 5.56 -2.81 -24.95
CA LYS A 54 5.32 -2.27 -26.30
C LYS A 54 6.64 -1.91 -27.01
N THR A 55 7.57 -1.25 -26.30
CA THR A 55 8.88 -0.88 -26.87
C THR A 55 9.72 -2.08 -27.29
N ILE A 56 9.65 -3.20 -26.56
CA ILE A 56 10.41 -4.42 -26.88
C ILE A 56 9.65 -5.38 -27.80
N GLY A 57 8.43 -5.02 -28.23
CA GLY A 57 7.60 -5.85 -29.12
C GLY A 57 6.92 -7.05 -28.44
N ALA A 58 6.78 -7.05 -27.11
CA ALA A 58 6.07 -8.10 -26.39
C ALA A 58 4.55 -7.93 -26.57
N VAL A 59 3.83 -9.04 -26.76
CA VAL A 59 2.38 -9.03 -26.96
C VAL A 59 1.67 -8.83 -25.63
N LEU A 60 0.79 -7.83 -25.56
CA LEU A 60 -0.03 -7.56 -24.38
C LEU A 60 -1.27 -8.45 -24.42
N ILE A 61 -1.52 -9.18 -23.34
CA ILE A 61 -2.69 -10.05 -23.21
C ILE A 61 -3.39 -9.81 -21.87
N THR A 62 -4.71 -9.95 -21.83
CA THR A 62 -5.48 -9.95 -20.58
C THR A 62 -5.35 -11.30 -19.88
N GLU A 63 -5.94 -11.41 -18.69
CA GLU A 63 -6.04 -12.70 -18.03
C GLU A 63 -6.85 -13.71 -18.84
N ASP A 64 -8.02 -13.32 -19.33
CA ASP A 64 -8.90 -14.21 -20.10
C ASP A 64 -8.21 -14.68 -21.37
N SER A 65 -7.56 -13.76 -22.10
CA SER A 65 -6.76 -14.11 -23.27
C SER A 65 -5.57 -15.01 -22.93
N PHE A 66 -4.97 -14.88 -21.75
CA PHE A 66 -3.93 -15.82 -21.30
C PHE A 66 -4.49 -17.21 -21.00
N ARG A 67 -5.70 -17.30 -20.44
CA ARG A 67 -6.36 -18.58 -20.14
C ARG A 67 -6.73 -19.34 -21.40
N GLU A 68 -7.16 -18.62 -22.42
CA GLU A 68 -7.45 -19.13 -23.78
C GLU A 68 -6.19 -19.34 -24.63
N LEU A 69 -5.04 -18.82 -24.20
CA LEU A 69 -3.79 -18.98 -24.92
C LEU A 69 -3.30 -20.42 -24.82
N GLU A 70 -3.57 -21.19 -25.87
CA GLU A 70 -2.94 -22.47 -26.11
C GLU A 70 -1.56 -22.22 -26.72
N LEU A 71 -0.53 -22.84 -26.15
CA LEU A 71 0.69 -23.05 -26.90
C LEU A 71 0.36 -24.18 -27.87
N GLU A 72 0.44 -23.91 -29.17
CA GLU A 72 0.49 -24.98 -30.16
C GLU A 72 1.65 -25.90 -29.77
N VAL A 73 1.30 -26.99 -29.11
CA VAL A 73 2.13 -28.16 -28.97
C VAL A 73 1.98 -28.88 -30.29
N ASP A 74 3.09 -29.17 -30.96
CA ASP A 74 3.11 -30.17 -32.01
C ASP A 74 2.30 -31.39 -31.53
N PRO A 75 1.35 -31.89 -32.34
CA PRO A 75 0.25 -32.70 -31.85
C PRO A 75 0.76 -34.09 -31.50
N ALA A 76 0.94 -34.35 -30.21
CA ALA A 76 1.01 -35.70 -29.67
C ALA A 76 0.63 -35.73 -28.19
N SER A 77 -0.66 -35.48 -27.89
CA SER A 77 -1.53 -36.33 -27.06
C SER A 77 -2.71 -35.55 -26.48
N VAL A 78 -3.88 -35.85 -27.04
CA VAL A 78 -5.27 -35.53 -26.61
C VAL A 78 -5.52 -36.21 -25.24
N ILE A 79 -6.38 -35.73 -24.34
CA ILE A 79 -7.82 -36.06 -24.25
C ILE A 79 -8.52 -35.24 -23.12
N ASP A 80 -9.58 -34.56 -23.55
CA ASP A 80 -10.95 -34.33 -23.03
C ASP A 80 -11.35 -33.55 -21.75
N ASP A 81 -12.48 -32.85 -22.00
CA ASP A 81 -13.65 -32.54 -21.18
C ASP A 81 -13.64 -31.35 -20.20
N VAL A 82 -14.71 -30.56 -20.02
CA VAL A 82 -15.87 -30.05 -20.77
C VAL A 82 -16.71 -29.34 -19.69
N GLN A 83 -17.19 -28.12 -20.00
CA GLN A 83 -18.32 -27.36 -19.44
C GLN A 83 -18.49 -27.16 -17.92
N SER A 84 -18.68 -25.88 -17.53
CA SER A 84 -19.97 -25.42 -16.98
C SER A 84 -19.98 -23.91 -16.73
N THR A 85 -20.88 -23.22 -17.42
CA THR A 85 -21.45 -21.91 -17.11
C THR A 85 -22.50 -22.04 -16.00
N GLU A 86 -22.55 -21.14 -15.01
CA GLU A 86 -23.81 -20.75 -14.35
C GLU A 86 -23.67 -19.45 -13.50
N THR A 87 -24.40 -18.44 -13.95
CA THR A 87 -25.26 -17.45 -13.25
C THR A 87 -24.88 -16.83 -11.90
N LEU A 88 -24.82 -15.49 -11.91
CA LEU A 88 -24.81 -14.57 -10.76
C LEU A 88 -26.06 -14.70 -9.86
N PRO A 89 -25.90 -14.44 -8.55
CA PRO A 89 -26.87 -13.64 -7.82
C PRO A 89 -26.24 -12.38 -7.21
N ILE A 90 -27.04 -11.32 -7.27
CA ILE A 90 -26.85 -9.99 -6.69
C ILE A 90 -26.83 -10.10 -5.16
N ALA A 91 -25.80 -9.56 -4.53
CA ALA A 91 -25.83 -9.12 -3.13
C ALA A 91 -25.01 -7.83 -2.98
N ASP A 92 -25.70 -6.83 -2.47
CA ASP A 92 -25.27 -5.51 -2.05
C ASP A 92 -24.26 -5.57 -0.89
N ASP A 93 -23.04 -5.05 -1.09
CA ASP A 93 -22.16 -4.58 0.00
C ASP A 93 -21.19 -3.52 -0.54
N SER A 94 -21.42 -2.27 -0.13
CA SER A 94 -20.70 -1.07 -0.53
C SER A 94 -19.30 -0.98 0.11
N SER A 95 -18.45 -1.94 -0.19
CA SER A 95 -17.03 -1.97 0.15
C SER A 95 -16.16 -1.64 -1.07
N GLN A 96 -16.60 -0.71 -1.93
CA GLN A 96 -15.83 -0.31 -3.11
C GLN A 96 -14.50 0.29 -2.64
N LYS A 97 -13.43 -0.44 -2.94
CA LYS A 97 -12.05 -0.08 -2.64
C LYS A 97 -11.64 1.03 -3.62
N ILE A 98 -12.01 2.28 -3.30
CA ILE A 98 -11.63 3.42 -4.12
C ILE A 98 -10.11 3.48 -4.19
N SER A 99 -9.56 3.52 -5.41
CA SER A 99 -8.12 3.65 -5.67
C SER A 99 -7.85 5.01 -6.32
N VAL A 100 -6.60 5.48 -6.29
CA VAL A 100 -6.29 6.68 -7.08
C VAL A 100 -6.58 6.44 -8.56
N TYR A 101 -6.51 5.19 -9.06
CA TYR A 101 -6.67 4.76 -10.45
C TYR A 101 -8.11 4.53 -10.90
N ASP A 102 -9.08 4.88 -10.07
CA ASP A 102 -10.47 4.77 -10.44
C ASP A 102 -10.87 5.87 -11.42
N GLU A 103 -11.79 5.54 -12.32
CA GLU A 103 -12.35 6.49 -13.27
C GLU A 103 -13.19 7.54 -12.51
N HIS A 104 -12.57 8.69 -12.25
CA HIS A 104 -13.21 9.83 -11.61
C HIS A 104 -12.79 11.12 -12.33
N PRO A 105 -13.74 12.01 -12.71
CA PRO A 105 -13.44 13.18 -13.53
C PRO A 105 -12.32 14.08 -12.98
N LEU A 106 -12.26 14.23 -11.65
CA LEU A 106 -11.18 14.96 -10.98
C LEU A 106 -9.82 14.25 -11.13
N LEU A 107 -9.76 12.92 -10.99
CA LEU A 107 -8.52 12.16 -11.07
C LEU A 107 -7.98 12.17 -12.50
N ASP A 108 -8.84 11.96 -13.50
CA ASP A 108 -8.50 12.05 -14.92
C ASP A 108 -7.93 13.43 -15.29
N TYR A 109 -8.57 14.48 -14.78
CA TYR A 109 -8.09 15.85 -14.98
C TYR A 109 -6.72 16.08 -14.35
N LEU A 110 -6.52 15.65 -13.10
CA LEU A 110 -5.24 15.79 -12.41
C LEU A 110 -4.14 14.97 -13.08
N TRP A 111 -4.45 13.80 -13.63
CA TRP A 111 -3.51 13.00 -14.42
C TRP A 111 -3.09 13.70 -15.70
N SER A 112 -4.08 14.14 -16.47
CA SER A 112 -3.85 14.87 -17.71
C SER A 112 -2.99 16.12 -17.46
N ALA A 113 -3.26 16.83 -16.36
CA ALA A 113 -2.48 18.00 -15.96
C ALA A 113 -1.05 17.65 -15.52
N THR A 114 -0.87 16.53 -14.83
CA THR A 114 0.44 16.03 -14.40
C THR A 114 1.30 15.61 -15.60
N ASP A 115 0.73 14.82 -16.51
CA ASP A 115 1.44 14.33 -17.71
C ASP A 115 1.82 15.49 -18.65
N ALA A 116 0.94 16.48 -18.78
CA ALA A 116 1.20 17.68 -19.56
C ALA A 116 2.13 18.69 -18.84
N GLY A 117 2.40 18.51 -17.54
CA GLY A 117 3.08 19.51 -16.71
C GLY A 117 2.37 20.87 -16.71
N LYS A 118 1.05 20.88 -16.88
CA LYS A 118 0.26 22.10 -17.11
C LYS A 118 -0.07 22.77 -15.77
N ARG A 119 0.03 24.11 -15.75
CA ARG A 119 -0.49 24.91 -14.64
C ARG A 119 -2.01 24.75 -14.54
N ILE A 120 -2.49 24.45 -13.34
CA ILE A 120 -3.93 24.40 -13.02
C ILE A 120 -4.23 25.27 -11.80
N SER A 121 -5.46 25.76 -11.71
CA SER A 121 -5.97 26.51 -10.56
C SER A 121 -6.93 25.62 -9.77
N VAL A 122 -6.69 25.50 -8.47
CA VAL A 122 -7.50 24.66 -7.57
C VAL A 122 -7.94 25.45 -6.34
N ILE A 123 -9.09 25.11 -5.77
CA ILE A 123 -9.47 25.55 -4.42
C ILE A 123 -9.08 24.42 -3.46
N TYR A 124 -8.24 24.72 -2.47
CA TYR A 124 -7.81 23.71 -1.50
C TYR A 124 -8.47 23.92 -0.14
N HIS A 125 -9.26 22.95 0.29
CA HIS A 125 -10.04 22.98 1.54
C HIS A 125 -9.30 22.40 2.76
N GLY A 126 -8.00 22.10 2.62
CA GLY A 126 -7.16 21.56 3.70
C GLY A 126 -6.08 22.52 4.21
N GLY A 127 -5.44 22.17 5.32
CA GLY A 127 -4.30 22.92 5.88
C GLY A 127 -4.70 24.18 6.66
N SER A 128 -3.74 25.10 6.86
CA SER A 128 -3.93 26.31 7.68
C SER A 128 -4.71 27.42 6.99
N ASN A 129 -4.76 27.41 5.64
CA ASN A 129 -5.46 28.40 4.82
C ASN A 129 -6.43 27.69 3.85
N PRO A 130 -7.52 27.10 4.36
CA PRO A 130 -8.51 26.39 3.54
C PRO A 130 -9.35 27.37 2.72
N GLY A 131 -9.87 26.91 1.57
CA GLY A 131 -10.76 27.67 0.68
C GLY A 131 -10.06 28.68 -0.22
N VAL A 132 -8.73 28.79 -0.13
CA VAL A 132 -7.95 29.70 -0.97
C VAL A 132 -7.64 29.07 -2.33
N VAL A 133 -7.82 29.85 -3.40
CA VAL A 133 -7.41 29.47 -4.77
C VAL A 133 -5.89 29.41 -4.85
N ARG A 134 -5.35 28.31 -5.38
CA ARG A 134 -3.93 28.08 -5.60
C ARG A 134 -3.68 27.70 -7.05
N ASP A 135 -2.69 28.37 -7.65
CA ASP A 135 -2.11 27.94 -8.91
C ASP A 135 -1.00 26.95 -8.62
N ILE A 136 -1.14 25.74 -9.16
CA ILE A 136 -0.20 24.64 -8.92
C ILE A 136 0.28 24.04 -10.24
N ILE A 137 1.48 23.46 -10.22
CA ILE A 137 1.99 22.58 -11.28
C ILE A 137 2.05 21.17 -10.70
N PRO A 138 1.10 20.29 -11.08
CA PRO A 138 1.08 18.89 -10.65
C PRO A 138 2.36 18.16 -11.06
N LEU A 139 2.91 17.33 -10.17
CA LEU A 139 4.13 16.55 -10.40
C LEU A 139 3.89 15.04 -10.34
N SER A 140 3.13 14.59 -9.34
CA SER A 140 2.84 13.17 -9.17
C SER A 140 1.61 12.96 -8.28
N MET A 141 0.87 11.89 -8.55
CA MET A 141 -0.16 11.37 -7.66
C MET A 141 0.30 10.09 -6.98
N ASN A 142 0.07 10.01 -5.68
CA ASN A 142 0.49 8.91 -4.82
C ASN A 142 -0.70 8.02 -4.44
N GLU A 143 -0.43 6.74 -4.15
CA GLU A 143 -1.43 5.72 -3.77
C GLU A 143 -2.28 6.07 -2.54
N ASN A 144 -1.87 7.06 -1.74
CA ASN A 144 -2.59 7.54 -0.57
C ASN A 144 -3.48 8.76 -0.86
N PHE A 145 -3.89 8.96 -2.12
CA PHE A 145 -4.71 10.10 -2.57
C PHE A 145 -4.08 11.46 -2.27
N THR A 146 -2.76 11.56 -2.44
CA THR A 146 -2.06 12.84 -2.35
C THR A 146 -1.46 13.22 -3.70
N LEU A 147 -1.66 14.48 -4.07
CA LEU A 147 -1.03 15.13 -5.20
C LEU A 147 0.20 15.91 -4.72
N GLN A 148 1.38 15.58 -5.24
CA GLN A 148 2.53 16.47 -5.13
C GLN A 148 2.48 17.50 -6.25
N ALA A 149 2.62 18.77 -5.89
CA ALA A 149 2.61 19.86 -6.85
C ALA A 149 3.50 21.01 -6.38
N VAL A 150 4.05 21.76 -7.33
CA VAL A 150 4.71 23.04 -7.07
C VAL A 150 3.63 24.09 -6.82
N ASP A 151 3.63 24.70 -5.63
CA ASP A 151 2.68 25.76 -5.25
C ASP A 151 3.21 27.13 -5.68
N LEU A 152 2.63 27.71 -6.74
CA LEU A 152 3.05 28.99 -7.29
C LEU A 152 2.63 30.18 -6.42
N ASN A 153 1.69 29.98 -5.50
CA ASN A 153 1.26 30.99 -4.54
C ASN A 153 2.16 31.02 -3.29
N SER A 154 3.13 30.10 -3.19
CA SER A 154 4.13 30.12 -2.13
C SER A 154 5.37 30.91 -2.57
N ASN A 155 5.91 31.73 -1.66
CA ASN A 155 7.07 32.59 -1.93
C ASN A 155 8.31 31.83 -2.44
N GLU A 156 8.42 30.55 -2.14
CA GLU A 156 9.58 29.70 -2.47
C GLU A 156 9.32 28.71 -3.61
N ARG A 157 8.13 28.74 -4.25
CA ARG A 157 7.70 27.70 -5.22
C ARG A 157 7.98 26.29 -4.70
N ALA A 158 7.63 26.06 -3.43
CA ALA A 158 7.92 24.81 -2.77
C ALA A 158 7.05 23.68 -3.32
N VAL A 159 7.61 22.47 -3.41
CA VAL A 159 6.84 21.25 -3.64
C VAL A 159 6.02 20.96 -2.39
N LYS A 160 4.70 20.88 -2.54
CA LYS A 160 3.76 20.59 -1.45
C LYS A 160 2.91 19.37 -1.78
N SER A 161 2.38 18.75 -0.74
CA SER A 161 1.44 17.64 -0.85
C SER A 161 0.01 18.11 -0.54
N PHE A 162 -0.91 17.86 -1.47
CA PHE A 162 -2.32 18.19 -1.36
C PHE A 162 -3.13 16.90 -1.29
N ALA A 163 -4.01 16.75 -0.30
CA ALA A 163 -4.94 15.62 -0.29
C ALA A 163 -6.02 15.85 -1.36
N ILE A 164 -6.20 14.88 -2.26
CA ILE A 164 -7.08 15.02 -3.43
C ILE A 164 -8.54 15.23 -3.01
N GLU A 165 -9.00 14.60 -1.93
CA GLU A 165 -10.34 14.83 -1.33
C GLU A 165 -10.62 16.30 -0.92
N ASN A 166 -9.55 17.07 -0.68
CA ASN A 166 -9.62 18.48 -0.31
C ASN A 166 -9.36 19.42 -1.49
N ILE A 167 -9.15 18.87 -2.69
CA ILE A 167 -9.00 19.64 -3.92
C ILE A 167 -10.39 19.80 -4.56
N GLU A 168 -10.69 21.02 -4.96
CA GLU A 168 -11.83 21.35 -5.80
C GLU A 168 -11.34 22.05 -7.06
N VAL A 169 -11.81 21.59 -8.21
CA VAL A 169 -11.57 22.20 -9.52
C VAL A 169 -12.93 22.62 -10.05
N HIS A 170 -13.04 23.86 -10.50
CA HIS A 170 -14.31 24.40 -10.98
C HIS A 170 -14.84 23.57 -12.16
N GLY A 171 -16.08 23.08 -12.05
CA GLY A 171 -16.73 22.26 -13.07
C GLY A 171 -16.44 20.75 -12.99
N LEU A 172 -15.67 20.28 -12.01
CA LEU A 172 -15.44 18.87 -11.75
C LEU A 172 -16.05 18.44 -10.42
N GLU A 173 -16.60 17.22 -10.40
CA GLU A 173 -17.08 16.60 -9.18
C GLU A 173 -15.92 16.40 -8.18
N ARG A 174 -16.19 16.60 -6.89
CA ARG A 174 -15.20 16.40 -5.84
C ARG A 174 -15.06 14.92 -5.52
N LEU A 175 -13.83 14.45 -5.40
CA LEU A 175 -13.57 13.08 -4.99
C LEU A 175 -14.00 12.87 -3.53
N ILE A 176 -14.95 11.95 -3.32
CA ILE A 176 -15.36 11.48 -2.00
C ILE A 176 -14.62 10.18 -1.73
N ILE A 177 -13.67 10.21 -0.78
CA ILE A 177 -12.99 9.00 -0.33
C ILE A 177 -13.78 8.43 0.86
N PRO A 178 -14.28 7.18 0.80
CA PRO A 178 -14.91 6.52 1.93
C PRO A 178 -14.00 6.55 3.17
N ASP A 179 -14.57 6.82 4.34
CA ASP A 179 -13.80 6.98 5.59
C ASP A 179 -12.90 5.78 5.92
N VAL A 180 -13.30 4.58 5.47
CA VAL A 180 -12.57 3.31 5.63
C VAL A 180 -11.24 3.28 4.88
N LEU A 181 -11.13 4.05 3.80
CA LEU A 181 -9.97 4.16 2.92
C LEU A 181 -9.15 5.43 3.17
N ASN A 182 -9.70 6.35 3.98
CA ASN A 182 -9.02 7.57 4.36
C ASN A 182 -8.21 7.33 5.67
N PRO A 183 -6.87 7.20 5.62
CA PRO A 183 -6.05 7.00 6.81
C PRO A 183 -6.14 8.16 7.83
N ARG A 184 -6.68 9.33 7.44
CA ARG A 184 -6.90 10.48 8.33
C ARG A 184 -8.30 10.48 8.99
N LYS A 185 -9.28 9.78 8.42
CA LYS A 185 -10.66 9.67 8.93
C LYS A 185 -11.03 8.28 9.46
N ASN A 186 -10.13 7.29 9.38
CA ASN A 186 -10.20 5.99 10.07
C ASN A 186 -10.18 6.08 11.62
N LYS A 187 -10.79 7.13 12.19
CA LYS A 187 -11.08 7.37 13.60
C LYS A 187 -11.90 6.25 14.26
N HIS A 188 -12.49 5.33 13.49
CA HIS A 188 -13.28 4.22 14.02
C HIS A 188 -12.49 2.96 14.40
N LYS A 189 -11.34 2.65 13.77
CA LYS A 189 -10.43 1.59 14.29
C LYS A 189 -9.60 2.07 15.48
N HIS A 190 -9.51 3.38 15.70
CA HIS A 190 -8.89 4.03 16.87
C HIS A 190 -9.66 3.87 18.19
N LYS A 191 -10.69 3.02 18.29
CA LYS A 191 -11.49 2.89 19.52
C LYS A 191 -10.77 2.16 20.66
N ILE A 192 -9.76 1.34 20.38
CA ILE A 192 -9.02 0.60 21.42
C ILE A 192 -8.00 1.51 22.16
N ALA A 193 -7.53 2.60 21.53
CA ALA A 193 -6.43 3.42 22.08
C ALA A 193 -6.80 4.86 22.46
N ARG A 194 -8.08 5.26 22.44
CA ARG A 194 -8.44 6.69 22.57
C ARG A 194 -8.55 7.27 23.98
N ASN A 195 -8.54 6.45 25.03
CA ASN A 195 -8.66 6.94 26.40
C ASN A 195 -7.40 6.76 27.26
N ILE A 196 -6.31 6.25 26.70
CA ILE A 196 -5.07 6.05 27.46
C ILE A 196 -4.02 7.00 26.90
N LYS A 197 -3.76 8.08 27.64
CA LYS A 197 -2.60 8.93 27.42
C LYS A 197 -1.41 8.26 28.08
N PHE A 198 -0.34 8.07 27.33
CA PHE A 198 0.91 7.55 27.86
C PHE A 198 1.89 8.69 28.08
N ASN A 199 2.48 8.74 29.27
CA ASN A 199 3.52 9.71 29.61
C ASN A 199 4.93 9.15 29.38
N SER A 200 5.08 7.83 29.33
CA SER A 200 6.37 7.18 29.14
C SER A 200 6.24 5.84 28.42
N ILE A 201 7.34 5.36 27.82
CA ILE A 201 7.39 4.03 27.19
C ILE A 201 7.21 2.92 28.24
N SER A 202 7.59 3.15 29.50
CA SER A 202 7.31 2.24 30.60
C SER A 202 5.81 1.99 30.79
N GLU A 203 5.00 3.06 30.76
CA GLU A 203 3.54 2.94 30.87
C GLU A 203 2.95 2.20 29.66
N VAL A 204 3.48 2.46 28.46
CA VAL A 204 3.09 1.76 27.24
C VAL A 204 3.34 0.26 27.38
N TYR A 205 4.54 -0.12 27.83
CA TYR A 205 4.88 -1.52 28.07
C TYR A 205 3.93 -2.17 29.06
N LEU A 206 3.73 -1.57 30.24
CA LEU A 206 2.84 -2.10 31.27
C LEU A 206 1.39 -2.28 30.78
N ALA A 207 0.90 -1.36 29.95
CA ALA A 207 -0.46 -1.42 29.44
C ALA A 207 -0.66 -2.43 28.30
N LEU A 208 0.36 -2.67 27.48
CA LEU A 208 0.23 -3.41 26.22
C LEU A 208 0.90 -4.78 26.22
N LYS A 209 1.76 -5.08 27.22
CA LYS A 209 2.53 -6.32 27.27
C LYS A 209 1.67 -7.56 27.05
N ASP A 210 0.65 -7.75 27.89
CA ASP A 210 -0.20 -8.95 27.84
C ASP A 210 -0.97 -9.05 26.52
N THR A 211 -1.36 -7.90 25.96
CA THR A 211 -2.04 -7.85 24.65
C THR A 211 -1.09 -8.27 23.52
N LEU A 212 0.14 -7.78 23.53
CA LEU A 212 1.16 -8.11 22.53
C LEU A 212 1.61 -9.57 22.66
N GLU A 213 1.83 -10.06 23.87
CA GLU A 213 2.13 -11.48 24.12
C GLU A 213 0.95 -12.38 23.67
N GLY A 214 -0.30 -11.95 23.93
CA GLY A 214 -1.51 -12.62 23.45
C GLY A 214 -1.65 -12.63 21.91
N MET A 215 -1.04 -11.68 21.21
CA MET A 215 -0.93 -11.67 19.75
C MET A 215 0.19 -12.59 19.22
N GLY A 216 0.91 -13.30 20.10
CA GLY A 216 2.00 -14.19 19.72
C GLY A 216 3.36 -13.50 19.58
N TRP A 217 3.54 -12.32 20.18
CA TRP A 217 4.80 -11.58 20.14
C TRP A 217 5.68 -11.84 21.35
N TYR A 218 7.00 -11.82 21.15
CA TYR A 218 7.94 -11.58 22.23
C TYR A 218 8.14 -10.08 22.42
N VAL A 219 7.91 -9.59 23.63
CA VAL A 219 8.03 -8.17 23.98
C VAL A 219 9.35 -7.93 24.72
N ALA A 220 10.20 -7.06 24.20
CA ALA A 220 11.48 -6.70 24.83
C ALA A 220 11.52 -5.21 25.17
N THR A 221 12.05 -4.89 26.35
CA THR A 221 12.27 -3.51 26.79
C THR A 221 13.76 -3.24 26.98
N TYR A 222 14.13 -1.97 26.80
CA TYR A 222 15.49 -1.51 27.09
C TYR A 222 15.42 -0.26 27.96
N GLU A 223 16.26 -0.28 28.99
CA GLU A 223 16.34 0.79 29.97
C GLU A 223 17.60 1.61 29.78
N LYS A 224 17.49 2.92 30.00
CA LYS A 224 18.61 3.85 30.08
C LYS A 224 18.37 4.75 31.29
N ASN A 225 19.36 4.83 32.17
CA ASN A 225 19.26 5.61 33.42
C ASN A 225 18.03 5.25 34.28
N GLY A 226 17.68 3.94 34.35
CA GLY A 226 16.54 3.45 35.15
C GLY A 226 15.16 3.77 34.57
N SER A 227 15.07 4.24 33.33
CA SER A 227 13.81 4.47 32.62
C SER A 227 13.76 3.65 31.33
N CYS A 228 12.59 3.06 31.02
CA CYS A 228 12.39 2.38 29.75
C CYS A 228 12.39 3.41 28.62
N VAL A 229 13.33 3.26 27.68
CA VAL A 229 13.50 4.16 26.54
C VAL A 229 13.17 3.51 25.21
N ARG A 230 12.98 2.19 25.19
CA ARG A 230 12.65 1.43 23.99
C ARG A 230 11.83 0.18 24.33
N LEU A 231 10.85 -0.06 23.47
CA LEU A 231 9.96 -1.21 23.46
C LEU A 231 10.02 -1.85 22.07
N ASP A 232 10.28 -3.15 22.03
CA ASP A 232 10.41 -3.96 20.83
C ASP A 232 9.37 -5.07 20.84
N VAL A 233 8.84 -5.37 19.65
CA VAL A 233 8.02 -6.55 19.37
C VAL A 233 8.78 -7.42 18.38
N CYS A 234 9.02 -8.68 18.76
CA CYS A 234 9.79 -9.66 17.99
C CYS A 234 8.97 -10.90 17.65
N ASP A 235 9.11 -11.38 16.40
CA ASP A 235 8.68 -12.70 15.97
C ASP A 235 9.58 -13.80 16.55
N PHE A 236 9.18 -15.05 16.36
CA PHE A 236 9.96 -16.24 16.72
C PHE A 236 10.64 -16.86 15.49
N PHE A 237 11.74 -17.57 15.72
CA PHE A 237 12.29 -18.54 14.77
C PHE A 237 11.49 -19.85 14.84
N LYS A 238 11.63 -20.72 13.83
CA LYS A 238 11.02 -22.07 13.81
C LYS A 238 11.37 -22.94 15.03
N ASN A 239 12.48 -22.62 15.72
CA ASN A 239 12.90 -23.31 16.94
C ASN A 239 12.32 -22.70 18.24
N GLY A 240 11.35 -21.78 18.12
CA GLY A 240 10.69 -21.13 19.26
C GLY A 240 11.51 -20.04 19.96
N LYS A 241 12.71 -19.70 19.46
CA LYS A 241 13.51 -18.61 20.04
C LYS A 241 13.08 -17.26 19.45
N PRO A 242 12.97 -16.19 20.24
CA PRO A 242 12.70 -14.84 19.73
C PRO A 242 13.79 -14.39 18.76
N ARG A 243 13.40 -13.70 17.69
CA ARG A 243 14.34 -13.05 16.78
C ARG A 243 14.93 -11.81 17.44
N LYS A 244 16.22 -11.57 17.18
CA LYS A 244 16.92 -10.36 17.63
C LYS A 244 16.53 -9.11 16.84
N SER A 245 16.03 -9.29 15.61
CA SER A 245 15.56 -8.18 14.79
C SER A 245 14.07 -7.99 15.06
N PRO A 246 13.68 -6.92 15.76
CA PRO A 246 12.27 -6.66 16.05
C PRO A 246 11.51 -6.43 14.75
N VAL A 247 10.23 -6.80 14.75
CA VAL A 247 9.26 -6.47 13.70
C VAL A 247 8.95 -4.99 13.75
N VAL A 248 8.68 -4.49 14.96
CA VAL A 248 8.45 -3.07 15.21
C VAL A 248 9.07 -2.64 16.54
N THR A 249 9.61 -1.42 16.55
CA THR A 249 10.30 -0.80 17.67
C THR A 249 9.71 0.58 17.93
N LEU A 250 9.40 0.86 19.19
CA LEU A 250 9.03 2.18 19.71
C LEU A 250 10.14 2.66 20.65
N TYR A 251 10.70 3.85 20.42
CA TYR A 251 11.72 4.41 21.31
C TYR A 251 11.65 5.93 21.43
N TYR A 252 12.29 6.45 22.47
CA TYR A 252 12.43 7.87 22.74
C TYR A 252 13.84 8.35 22.40
N GLU A 253 13.92 9.36 21.54
CA GLU A 253 15.14 9.99 21.04
C GLU A 253 15.14 11.48 21.44
N PRO A 254 15.73 11.84 22.60
CA PRO A 254 15.68 13.21 23.13
C PRO A 254 16.38 14.24 22.24
N GLU A 255 17.26 13.81 21.34
CA GLU A 255 17.97 14.66 20.39
C GLU A 255 17.00 15.33 19.40
N ASN A 256 15.88 14.67 19.07
CA ASN A 256 14.83 15.24 18.21
C ASN A 256 13.78 16.01 19.01
N LYS A 257 14.06 17.29 19.27
CA LYS A 257 13.20 18.18 20.09
C LYS A 257 11.76 18.35 19.59
N THR A 258 11.50 18.14 18.30
CA THR A 258 10.17 18.35 17.72
C THR A 258 9.35 17.06 17.63
N ARG A 259 10.02 15.93 17.43
CA ARG A 259 9.40 14.62 17.21
C ARG A 259 10.22 13.52 17.90
N PRO A 260 10.29 13.50 19.24
CA PRO A 260 11.22 12.65 19.96
C PRO A 260 10.77 11.18 20.03
N TYR A 261 9.53 10.86 19.66
CA TYR A 261 9.04 9.49 19.67
C TYR A 261 9.20 8.86 18.30
N VAL A 262 9.89 7.72 18.24
CA VAL A 262 10.22 7.06 16.98
C VAL A 262 9.58 5.68 16.95
N CYS A 263 8.88 5.39 15.85
CA CYS A 263 8.36 4.06 15.53
C CYS A 263 9.06 3.55 14.26
N LYS A 264 9.75 2.41 14.37
CA LYS A 264 10.52 1.81 13.29
C LYS A 264 10.02 0.39 13.02
N CYS A 265 9.69 0.10 11.77
CA CYS A 265 9.35 -1.24 11.30
C CYS A 265 10.55 -1.86 10.57
N ARG A 266 10.73 -3.18 10.68
CA ARG A 266 11.80 -3.93 10.00
C ARG A 266 11.74 -3.79 8.48
N GLU A 267 10.54 -3.77 7.91
CA GLU A 267 10.33 -3.74 6.45
C GLU A 267 10.34 -2.32 5.87
N ILE A 268 10.17 -1.31 6.72
CA ILE A 268 10.15 0.09 6.31
C ILE A 268 11.51 0.72 6.63
N ARG A 269 12.24 1.11 5.57
CA ARG A 269 13.60 1.67 5.71
C ARG A 269 13.64 3.01 6.48
N LEU A 270 12.56 3.78 6.44
CA LEU A 270 12.45 5.07 7.13
C LEU A 270 11.66 4.91 8.43
N ALA A 271 12.22 5.40 9.54
CA ALA A 271 11.52 5.45 10.81
C ALA A 271 10.54 6.63 10.81
N ASN A 272 9.33 6.41 11.32
CA ASN A 272 8.36 7.49 11.51
C ASN A 272 8.59 8.16 12.86
N THR A 273 8.56 9.50 12.89
CA THR A 273 8.77 10.29 14.11
C THR A 273 7.53 11.11 14.46
N TYR A 274 7.24 11.18 15.76
CA TYR A 274 6.02 11.75 16.30
C TYR A 274 6.33 12.72 17.45
N SER A 275 5.58 13.81 17.51
CA SER A 275 5.64 14.78 18.61
C SER A 275 4.90 14.29 19.86
N ILE A 276 3.98 13.33 19.71
CA ILE A 276 3.10 12.84 20.77
C ILE A 276 3.25 11.32 20.86
N LEU A 277 3.51 10.80 22.08
CA LEU A 277 3.72 9.37 22.33
C LEU A 277 2.52 8.54 21.88
N ASP A 278 1.30 8.95 22.19
CA ASP A 278 0.06 8.24 21.82
C ASP A 278 -0.05 7.97 20.32
N GLN A 279 0.45 8.89 19.48
CA GLN A 279 0.46 8.69 18.02
C GLN A 279 1.49 7.63 17.60
N ALA A 280 2.67 7.65 18.21
CA ALA A 280 3.70 6.64 17.98
C ALA A 280 3.22 5.26 18.45
N VAL A 281 2.57 5.19 19.61
CA VAL A 281 1.98 3.95 20.17
C VAL A 281 0.87 3.41 19.27
N SER A 282 0.00 4.28 18.76
CA SER A 282 -1.06 3.87 17.83
C SER A 282 -0.49 3.20 16.59
N ILE A 283 0.57 3.76 16.01
CA ILE A 283 1.20 3.19 14.81
C ILE A 283 1.97 1.92 15.14
N PHE A 284 2.67 1.89 16.27
CA PHE A 284 3.36 0.72 16.78
C PHE A 284 2.40 -0.48 16.93
N LEU A 285 1.25 -0.27 17.56
CA LEU A 285 0.22 -1.30 17.74
C LEU A 285 -0.40 -1.75 16.41
N THR A 286 -0.70 -0.82 15.51
CA THR A 286 -1.22 -1.17 14.19
C THR A 286 -0.28 -2.10 13.44
N ILE A 287 1.02 -1.77 13.41
CA ILE A 287 2.03 -2.60 12.75
C ILE A 287 2.13 -3.96 13.43
N ALA A 288 2.19 -4.02 14.77
CA ALA A 288 2.23 -5.28 15.50
C ALA A 288 1.02 -6.17 15.21
N TYR A 289 -0.17 -5.59 15.06
CA TYR A 289 -1.39 -6.34 14.74
C TYR A 289 -1.42 -6.82 13.28
N GLU A 290 -1.06 -5.97 12.32
CA GLU A 290 -1.04 -6.36 10.90
C GLU A 290 -0.07 -7.51 10.65
N PHE A 291 1.10 -7.48 11.29
CA PHE A 291 2.07 -8.56 11.18
C PHE A 291 1.65 -9.85 11.89
N SER A 292 0.81 -9.78 12.94
CA SER A 292 0.34 -11.00 13.61
C SER A 292 -0.71 -11.72 12.79
N LEU A 293 -1.54 -10.98 12.04
CA LEU A 293 -2.47 -11.58 11.07
C LEU A 293 -1.72 -12.33 9.96
N ILE A 294 -0.68 -11.71 9.39
CA ILE A 294 0.16 -12.34 8.35
C ILE A 294 0.83 -13.63 8.88
N ALA A 295 1.32 -13.61 10.13
CA ALA A 295 1.97 -14.76 10.73
C ALA A 295 1.02 -15.94 10.96
N ASN A 296 -0.25 -15.69 11.24
CA ASN A 296 -1.26 -16.74 11.42
C ASN A 296 -1.68 -17.37 10.09
N ASP A 297 -1.81 -16.57 9.02
CA ASP A 297 -2.15 -17.10 7.68
C ASP A 297 -1.05 -18.04 7.11
N GLU A 298 0.22 -17.85 7.48
CA GLU A 298 1.34 -18.72 7.07
C GLU A 298 1.39 -20.06 7.83
N VAL A 299 0.68 -20.21 8.95
CA VAL A 299 0.64 -21.46 9.74
C VAL A 299 -0.49 -22.38 9.27
N ASP A 300 -1.55 -21.82 8.71
CA ASP A 300 -2.71 -22.55 8.16
C ASP A 300 -2.60 -22.86 6.65
N SER A 301 -1.47 -22.51 6.01
CA SER A 301 -1.13 -22.78 4.59
C SER A 301 -0.12 -23.91 4.43
#